data_AF-A0A2S8VA47-F1
#
_entry.id   AF-A0A2S8VA47-F1
#
_cell.length_a   1.000
_cell.length_b   1.000
_cell.length_c   1.000
_cell.angle_alpha   90.00
_cell.angle_beta   90.00
_cell.angle_gamma   90.00
#
_symmetry.space_group_name_H-M   'P 1'
#
loop_
_entity.id
_entity.type
_entity.pdbx_description
1 polymer ?
#
loop_
_entity_poly.entity_id
_entity_poly.type
_entity_poly.pdbx_seq_one_letter_code
_entity_poly.pdbx_strand_id
1 'polypeptide(L)' 'MADAGEWMQKGDYYWQGPPGWTICRVYVEGMWQYELWFSHGDRGTLYGMRASLAAAQDLYKQKLG' A
#
# COMPACT_ATOMS: atom_id res chain seq x y z
N MET A 1 17.34 -6.95 -3.81
CA MET A 1 16.31 -7.99 -3.94
C MET A 1 15.27 -7.68 -2.89
N ALA A 2 14.02 -7.40 -3.29
CA ALA A 2 13.00 -6.87 -2.39
C ALA A 2 12.79 -7.82 -1.21
N ASP A 3 12.82 -7.25 -0.01
CA ASP A 3 12.32 -7.89 1.21
C ASP A 3 10.81 -8.08 1.04
N ALA A 4 10.45 -9.13 0.30
CA ALA A 4 9.08 -9.47 -0.10
C ALA A 4 8.34 -10.25 1.00
N GLY A 5 8.89 -10.29 2.23
CA GLY A 5 8.38 -11.11 3.32
C GLY A 5 7.04 -10.64 3.89
N GLU A 6 6.73 -9.34 3.81
CA GLU A 6 5.54 -8.77 4.45
C GLU A 6 4.39 -8.44 3.50
N TRP A 7 4.66 -8.13 2.23
CA TRP A 7 3.65 -7.67 1.29
C TRP A 7 3.30 -8.74 0.26
N MET A 8 2.14 -9.36 0.43
CA MET A 8 1.62 -10.38 -0.47
C MET A 8 0.65 -9.77 -1.49
N GLN A 9 0.96 -9.89 -2.77
CA GLN A 9 0.04 -9.48 -3.83
C GLN A 9 -1.20 -10.38 -3.85
N LYS A 10 -2.41 -9.79 -3.78
CA LYS A 10 -3.69 -10.49 -4.03
C LYS A 10 -4.36 -9.84 -5.24
N GLY A 11 -4.19 -10.46 -6.40
CA GLY A 11 -4.70 -9.93 -7.67
C GLY A 11 -3.83 -8.81 -8.27
N ASP A 12 -4.33 -8.16 -9.30
CA ASP A 12 -3.52 -7.24 -10.13
C ASP A 12 -3.30 -5.85 -9.51
N TYR A 13 -4.15 -5.46 -8.56
CA TYR A 13 -4.21 -4.09 -8.05
C TYR A 13 -4.11 -3.99 -6.53
N TYR A 14 -3.75 -5.07 -5.83
CA TYR A 14 -3.80 -5.09 -4.38
C TYR A 14 -2.67 -5.89 -3.77
N TRP A 15 -2.11 -5.36 -2.69
CA TRP A 15 -1.10 -5.99 -1.85
C TRP A 15 -1.55 -5.94 -0.39
N GLN A 16 -1.57 -7.11 0.23
CA GLN A 16 -1.81 -7.26 1.66
C GLN A 16 -0.49 -7.21 2.41
N GLY A 17 -0.38 -6.28 3.35
CA GLY A 17 0.77 -6.14 4.23
C GLY A 17 0.51 -6.76 5.61
N PRO A 18 1.26 -6.29 6.62
CA PRO A 18 1.00 -6.60 8.03
C PRO A 18 -0.43 -6.25 8.47
N PRO A 19 -0.92 -6.75 9.62
CA PRO A 19 -2.33 -6.64 10.01
C PRO A 19 -2.90 -5.23 9.89
N GLY A 20 -3.98 -5.10 9.13
CA GLY A 20 -4.66 -3.83 8.84
C GLY A 20 -4.03 -3.02 7.70
N TRP A 21 -2.82 -3.30 7.24
CA TRP A 21 -2.15 -2.54 6.19
C TRP A 21 -2.38 -3.14 4.80
N THR A 22 -2.72 -2.27 3.85
CA THR A 22 -2.93 -2.66 2.46
C THR A 22 -2.35 -1.61 1.52
N ILE A 23 -1.92 -2.03 0.34
CA ILE A 23 -1.55 -1.13 -0.76
C ILE A 23 -2.47 -1.45 -1.94
N CYS A 24 -3.14 -0.42 -2.44
CA CYS A 24 -4.00 -0.51 -3.62
C CYS A 24 -3.35 0.24 -4.78
N ARG A 25 -3.35 -0.35 -5.97
CA ARG A 25 -2.94 0.33 -7.20
C ARG A 25 -4.18 0.91 -7.88
N VAL A 26 -4.22 2.22 -8.02
CA VAL A 26 -5.34 2.98 -8.56
C VAL A 26 -4.89 3.78 -9.78
N TYR A 27 -5.81 4.03 -10.72
CA TYR A 27 -5.55 4.91 -11.85
C TYR A 27 -6.30 6.22 -11.62
N VAL A 28 -5.55 7.31 -11.41
CA VAL A 28 -6.10 8.63 -11.07
C VAL A 28 -5.44 9.66 -11.97
N GLU A 29 -6.26 10.50 -12.62
CA GLU A 29 -5.80 11.60 -13.48
C GLU A 29 -4.80 11.18 -14.57
N GLY A 30 -5.00 10.00 -15.17
CA GLY A 30 -4.14 9.51 -16.25
C GLY A 30 -2.83 8.87 -15.78
N MET A 31 -2.65 8.64 -14.48
CA MET A 31 -1.45 8.04 -13.92
C MET A 31 -1.79 6.89 -12.96
N TRP A 32 -0.98 5.83 -13.01
CA TRP A 32 -1.03 4.76 -12.02
C TRP A 32 -0.36 5.21 -10.73
N GLN A 33 -1.05 5.03 -9.61
CA GLN A 33 -0.57 5.34 -8.27
C GLN A 33 -0.78 4.16 -7.34
N TYR A 34 -0.04 4.15 -6.25
CA TYR A 34 -0.10 3.16 -5.18
C TYR A 34 -0.47 3.87 -3.88
N GLU A 35 -1.65 3.55 -3.37
CA GLU A 35 -2.20 4.11 -2.15
C GLU A 35 -1.91 3.19 -0.98
N LEU A 36 -1.40 3.76 0.11
CA LEU A 36 -1.21 3.04 1.36
C LEU A 36 -2.41 3.27 2.28
N TRP A 37 -3.05 2.19 2.70
CA TRP A 37 -4.23 2.19 3.54
C TRP A 37 -3.98 1.44 4.84
N PHE A 38 -4.61 1.92 5.92
CA PHE A 38 -4.76 1.16 7.16
C PHE A 38 -6.25 0.99 7.45
N SER A 39 -6.68 -0.25 7.61
CA SER A 39 -8.06 -0.65 7.85
C SER A 39 -8.19 -1.26 9.24
N HIS A 40 -9.16 -0.77 10.01
CA HIS A 40 -9.53 -1.33 11.31
C HIS A 40 -11.05 -1.43 11.42
N GLY A 41 -11.58 -2.66 11.33
CA GLY A 41 -13.01 -2.90 11.14
C GLY A 41 -13.50 -2.34 9.79
N ASP A 42 -14.65 -1.69 9.76
CA ASP A 42 -15.23 -1.07 8.55
C ASP A 42 -14.59 0.26 8.15
N ARG A 43 -13.60 0.77 8.91
CA ARG A 43 -12.97 2.06 8.63
C ARG A 43 -11.60 1.88 8.01
N GLY A 44 -11.41 2.49 6.83
CA GLY A 44 -10.12 2.63 6.16
C GLY A 44 -9.61 4.07 6.24
N THR A 45 -8.35 4.23 6.63
CA THR A 45 -7.63 5.51 6.60
C THR A 45 -6.59 5.45 5.49
N LEU A 46 -6.66 6.39 4.54
CA LEU A 46 -5.61 6.59 3.54
C LEU A 46 -4.44 7.33 4.19
N TYR A 47 -3.26 6.72 4.18
CA TYR A 47 -2.03 7.31 4.72
C TYR A 47 -1.22 8.07 3.67
N GLY A 48 -1.44 7.79 2.38
CA GLY A 48 -0.87 8.57 1.29
C GLY A 48 -0.79 7.81 -0.03
N MET A 49 -0.38 8.52 -1.08
CA MET A 49 -0.25 8.02 -2.44
C MET A 49 1.20 8.14 -2.93
N ARG A 50 1.67 7.17 -3.72
CA ARG A 50 3.02 7.13 -4.28
C ARG A 50 3.00 6.62 -5.73
N ALA A 51 3.98 7.04 -6.52
CA ALA A 51 4.08 6.67 -7.93
C ALA A 51 4.55 5.22 -8.17
N SER A 52 5.02 4.51 -7.14
CA SER A 52 5.52 3.14 -7.25
C SER A 52 5.23 2.31 -5.99
N LEU A 53 5.14 0.99 -6.15
CA LEU A 53 4.92 0.05 -5.04
C LEU A 53 6.01 0.17 -3.98
N ALA A 54 7.28 0.22 -4.39
CA ALA A 54 8.41 0.35 -3.48
C ALA A 54 8.34 1.64 -2.63
N ALA A 55 7.90 2.75 -3.22
CA ALA A 55 7.73 4.00 -2.50
C ALA A 55 6.54 3.96 -1.51
N ALA A 56 5.47 3.21 -1.83
CA ALA A 56 4.36 2.98 -0.89
C ALA A 56 4.78 2.08 0.29
N GLN A 57 5.60 1.06 0.03
CA GLN A 57 6.21 0.23 1.08
C GLN A 57 7.18 1.04 1.96
N ASP A 58 7.93 1.98 1.39
CA ASP A 58 8.79 2.89 2.16
C ASP A 58 7.95 3.84 3.03
N LEU A 59 6.85 4.38 2.48
CA LEU A 59 5.88 5.17 3.25
C LEU A 59 5.33 4.40 4.45
N TYR A 60 5.07 3.10 4.32
CA TYR A 60 4.69 2.25 5.46
C TYR A 60 5.75 2.22 6.54
N LYS A 61 7.03 2.00 6.17
CA LYS A 61 8.15 1.99 7.12
C LYS A 61 8.29 3.32 7.86
N GLN A 62 8.06 4.44 7.16
CA GLN A 62 8.06 5.77 7.78
C GLN A 62 6.93 5.97 8.80
N LYS A 63 5.83 5.22 8.72
CA LYS A 63 4.70 5.30 9.65
C LYS A 63 4.82 4.37 10.84
N LEU A 64 5.71 3.37 10.77
CA LEU A 64 6.06 2.51 11.90
C LEU A 64 7.13 3.12 12.82
N GLY A 65 7.87 4.13 12.33
CA GLY A 65 8.92 4.84 13.06
C GLY A 65 8.40 5.91 14.02
#